data_AF-A0A8S0U9T6-F1
#
_entry.id   AF-A0A8S0U9T6-F1
#
_cell.length_a   1.000
_cell.length_b   1.000
_cell.length_c   1.000
_cell.angle_alpha   90.00
_cell.angle_beta   90.00
_cell.angle_gamma   90.00
#
_symmetry.space_group_name_H-M   'P 1'
#
loop_
_entity.id
_entity.type
_entity.pdbx_description
1 polymer ?
#
loop_
_entity_poly.entity_id
_entity_poly.type
_entity_poly.pdbx_seq_one_letter_code
_entity_poly.pdbx_strand_id
1 'polypeptide(L)'
;MDSPEEEQKKNVNISLFYILMRSCFPLVFCLFSLLILSFFLLQLAVLVGNLSIWNPISFPSQCKIISSSVDLRSSKVCELGLLNYKANYVFYAFESKKYLCHYDYYWASVLKVEYIDHSRQARLAVAEAPNEAPSSNCRPNFGAAWMAKDKFKVNEMYECWYSLGISKVNINLDGLFDCQAKELSTVEKLRRYSIVFTRILKSWFMARRQLGYGDGM
;
A
#
# COMPACT_ATOMS: atom_id res chain seq x y z
N MET A 1 -37.34 36.56 -47.78
CA MET A 1 -36.85 35.66 -48.85
C MET A 1 -35.36 35.61 -48.66
N ASP A 2 -34.88 34.62 -47.92
CA ASP A 2 -33.45 34.47 -47.65
C ASP A 2 -32.76 34.09 -48.97
N SER A 3 -31.61 34.71 -49.24
CA SER A 3 -30.89 34.54 -50.49
C SER A 3 -30.42 33.08 -50.62
N PRO A 4 -30.53 32.44 -51.81
CA PRO A 4 -30.14 31.04 -52.01
C PRO A 4 -28.68 30.73 -51.61
N GLU A 5 -27.82 31.76 -51.55
CA GLU A 5 -26.44 31.63 -51.08
C GLU A 5 -26.30 31.39 -49.55
N GLU A 6 -27.23 31.89 -48.72
CA GLU A 6 -27.19 31.67 -47.26
C GLU A 6 -27.66 30.27 -46.87
N GLU A 7 -28.69 29.74 -47.54
CA GLU A 7 -29.17 28.37 -47.35
C GLU A 7 -28.10 27.33 -47.74
N GLN A 8 -27.39 27.58 -48.84
CA GLN A 8 -26.35 26.67 -49.34
C GLN A 8 -25.13 26.63 -48.40
N LYS A 9 -24.71 27.79 -47.88
CA LYS A 9 -23.61 27.90 -46.90
C LYS A 9 -23.96 27.22 -45.57
N LYS A 10 -25.21 27.32 -45.14
CA LYS A 10 -25.73 26.66 -43.93
C LYS A 10 -25.75 25.13 -44.07
N ASN A 11 -26.18 24.61 -45.23
CA ASN A 11 -26.17 23.18 -45.52
C ASN A 11 -24.76 22.59 -45.62
N VAL A 12 -23.80 23.32 -46.19
CA VAL A 12 -22.39 22.90 -46.22
C VAL A 12 -21.78 22.85 -44.81
N ASN A 13 -22.04 23.84 -43.97
CA ASN A 13 -21.55 23.85 -42.59
C ASN A 13 -22.15 22.72 -41.73
N ILE A 14 -23.44 22.41 -41.91
CA ILE A 14 -24.10 21.29 -41.22
C ILE A 14 -23.51 19.95 -41.69
N SER A 15 -23.26 19.80 -42.98
CA SER A 15 -22.61 18.60 -43.57
C SER A 15 -21.18 18.41 -43.06
N LEU A 16 -20.37 19.48 -43.04
CA LEU A 16 -19.00 19.46 -42.52
C LEU A 16 -18.97 19.15 -41.02
N PHE A 17 -19.89 19.75 -40.25
CA PHE A 17 -20.04 19.46 -38.83
C PHE A 17 -20.45 18.01 -38.57
N TYR A 18 -21.36 17.45 -39.37
CA TYR A 18 -21.77 16.05 -39.27
C TYR A 18 -20.62 15.07 -39.60
N ILE A 19 -19.80 15.39 -40.62
CA ILE A 19 -18.63 14.58 -41.00
C ILE A 19 -17.55 14.65 -39.91
N LEU A 20 -17.27 15.84 -39.37
CA LEU A 20 -16.34 16.04 -38.25
C LEU A 20 -16.81 15.31 -36.99
N MET A 21 -18.10 15.40 -36.66
CA MET A 21 -18.69 14.69 -35.52
C MET A 21 -18.64 13.18 -35.72
N ARG A 22 -18.94 12.68 -36.92
CA ARG A 22 -18.92 11.24 -37.24
C ARG A 22 -17.52 10.63 -37.22
N SER A 23 -16.48 11.42 -37.51
CA SER A 23 -15.08 10.97 -37.48
C SER A 23 -14.42 11.14 -36.11
N CYS A 24 -14.72 12.23 -35.39
CA CYS A 24 -14.11 12.52 -34.10
C CYS A 24 -14.76 11.73 -32.94
N PHE A 25 -16.07 11.46 -33.02
CA PHE A 25 -16.80 10.69 -32.02
C PHE A 25 -16.23 9.27 -31.80
N PRO A 26 -15.96 8.44 -32.82
CA PRO A 26 -15.36 7.12 -32.61
C PRO A 26 -13.94 7.20 -32.05
N LEU A 27 -13.15 8.21 -32.43
CA LEU A 27 -11.82 8.44 -31.87
C LEU A 27 -11.87 8.78 -30.38
N VAL A 28 -12.74 9.70 -29.98
CA VAL A 28 -12.96 10.07 -28.57
C VAL A 28 -13.50 8.87 -27.79
N PHE A 29 -14.43 8.10 -28.37
CA PHE A 29 -14.98 6.89 -27.76
C PHE A 29 -13.91 5.81 -27.56
N CYS A 30 -13.03 5.59 -28.55
CA CYS A 30 -11.90 4.68 -28.44
C CYS A 30 -10.93 5.10 -27.33
N LEU A 31 -10.54 6.39 -27.28
CA LEU A 31 -9.66 6.92 -26.23
C LEU A 31 -10.29 6.78 -24.84
N PHE A 32 -11.58 7.06 -24.72
CA PHE A 32 -12.31 6.91 -23.46
C PHE A 32 -12.40 5.45 -23.01
N SER A 33 -12.65 4.53 -23.95
CA SER A 33 -12.69 3.09 -23.70
C SER A 33 -11.34 2.55 -23.25
N LEU A 34 -10.23 3.01 -23.85
CA LEU A 34 -8.87 2.65 -23.42
C LEU A 34 -8.57 3.15 -22.00
N LEU A 35 -9.01 4.37 -21.64
CA LEU A 35 -8.87 4.89 -20.28
C LEU A 35 -9.66 4.05 -19.27
N ILE A 36 -10.91 3.69 -19.59
CA ILE A 36 -11.74 2.82 -18.75
C ILE A 36 -11.09 1.45 -18.57
N LEU A 37 -10.61 0.85 -19.66
CA LEU A 37 -9.93 -0.45 -19.62
C LEU A 37 -8.67 -0.37 -18.74
N SER A 38 -7.87 0.68 -18.87
CA SER A 38 -6.69 0.89 -18.02
C SER A 38 -7.05 1.01 -16.53
N PHE A 39 -8.18 1.65 -16.21
CA PHE A 39 -8.67 1.76 -14.84
C PHE A 39 -9.11 0.41 -14.29
N PHE A 40 -9.84 -0.39 -15.08
CA PHE A 40 -10.21 -1.75 -14.67
C PHE A 40 -9.01 -2.68 -14.51
N LEU A 41 -8.01 -2.57 -15.38
CA LEU A 41 -6.75 -3.31 -15.25
C LEU A 41 -5.99 -2.91 -13.98
N LEU A 42 -5.97 -1.63 -13.61
CA LEU A 42 -5.39 -1.18 -12.35
C LEU A 42 -6.13 -1.76 -11.14
N GLN A 43 -7.46 -1.76 -11.16
CA GLN A 43 -8.28 -2.37 -10.10
C GLN A 43 -8.05 -3.88 -10.00
N LEU A 44 -7.97 -4.58 -11.14
CA LEU A 44 -7.67 -6.00 -11.20
C LEU A 44 -6.27 -6.30 -10.67
N ALA A 45 -5.27 -5.49 -11.02
CA ALA A 45 -3.91 -5.62 -10.49
C ALA A 45 -3.86 -5.41 -8.97
N VAL A 46 -4.64 -4.46 -8.44
CA VAL A 46 -4.79 -4.28 -6.99
C VAL A 46 -5.48 -5.48 -6.35
N LEU A 47 -6.54 -6.01 -6.96
CA LEU A 47 -7.27 -7.18 -6.45
C LEU A 47 -6.37 -8.42 -6.43
N VAL A 48 -5.68 -8.71 -7.54
CA VAL A 48 -4.71 -9.81 -7.66
C VAL A 48 -3.53 -9.59 -6.72
N GLY A 49 -3.04 -8.36 -6.55
CA GLY A 49 -2.00 -8.00 -5.58
C GLY A 49 -2.40 -8.27 -4.13
N ASN A 50 -3.68 -8.08 -3.78
CA ASN A 50 -4.19 -8.44 -2.45
C ASN A 50 -4.39 -9.95 -2.30
N LEU A 51 -4.77 -10.68 -3.36
CA LEU A 51 -4.90 -12.14 -3.34
C LEU A 51 -3.55 -12.86 -3.32
N SER A 52 -2.51 -12.25 -3.90
CA SER A 52 -1.15 -12.78 -3.98
C SER A 52 -0.29 -12.48 -2.73
N ILE A 53 -0.91 -12.03 -1.64
CA ILE A 53 -0.31 -12.18 -0.31
C ILE A 53 -0.33 -13.67 0.00
N TRP A 54 0.63 -14.39 -0.57
CA TRP A 54 0.94 -15.75 -0.18
C TRP A 54 1.47 -15.63 1.24
N ASN A 55 0.60 -15.78 2.23
CA ASN A 55 1.01 -15.83 3.61
C ASN A 55 2.08 -16.92 3.70
N PRO A 56 3.30 -16.60 4.16
CA PRO A 56 4.35 -17.59 4.23
C PRO A 56 3.82 -18.74 5.09
N ILE A 57 3.90 -19.97 4.56
CA ILE A 57 3.37 -21.15 5.24
C ILE A 57 4.01 -21.21 6.62
N SER A 58 3.19 -21.04 7.65
CA SER A 58 3.59 -21.05 9.04
C SER A 58 3.42 -22.44 9.61
N PHE A 59 4.45 -22.93 10.29
CA PHE A 59 4.46 -24.25 10.91
C PHE A 59 4.49 -24.09 12.43
N PRO A 60 3.63 -24.81 13.17
CA PRO A 60 3.67 -24.80 14.63
C PRO A 60 4.93 -25.52 15.13
N SER A 61 5.53 -24.99 16.20
CA SER A 61 6.67 -25.58 16.90
C SER A 61 6.68 -25.13 18.37
N GLN A 62 7.63 -25.66 19.14
CA GLN A 62 7.92 -25.19 20.49
C GLN A 62 9.21 -24.38 20.49
N CYS A 63 9.13 -23.16 21.01
CA CYS A 63 10.23 -22.22 21.09
C CYS A 63 10.71 -22.05 22.52
N LYS A 64 11.99 -22.30 22.75
CA LYS A 64 12.67 -21.99 24.00
C LYS A 64 13.16 -20.55 23.99
N ILE A 65 12.85 -19.77 25.02
CA ILE A 65 13.38 -18.41 25.13
C ILE A 65 14.79 -18.43 25.72
N ILE A 66 15.78 -17.97 24.96
CA ILE A 66 17.19 -17.92 25.39
C ILE A 66 17.49 -16.60 26.09
N SER A 67 16.92 -15.50 25.59
CA SER A 67 17.11 -14.18 26.20
C SER A 67 15.96 -13.25 25.84
N SER A 68 15.62 -12.35 26.76
CA SER A 68 14.61 -11.32 26.55
C SER A 68 15.21 -9.92 26.74
N SER A 69 14.85 -8.99 25.86
CA SER A 69 15.34 -7.61 25.87
C SER A 69 14.26 -6.65 25.35
N VAL A 70 14.44 -5.36 25.60
CA VAL A 70 13.63 -4.29 24.98
C VAL A 70 14.58 -3.49 24.09
N ASP A 71 14.19 -3.28 22.85
CA ASP A 71 15.00 -2.59 21.86
C ASP A 71 14.17 -1.61 21.04
N LEU A 72 14.85 -0.62 20.44
CA LEU A 72 14.23 0.32 19.52
C LEU A 72 14.29 -0.26 18.10
N ARG A 73 13.13 -0.57 17.54
CA ARG A 73 13.02 -1.02 16.15
C ARG A 73 12.73 0.15 15.23
N SER A 74 13.22 0.04 14.00
CA SER A 74 12.92 0.99 12.94
C SER A 74 12.23 0.28 11.79
N SER A 75 11.21 0.93 11.24
CA SER A 75 10.60 0.54 9.97
C SER A 75 10.64 1.71 9.01
N LYS A 76 10.90 1.42 7.74
CA LYS A 76 10.84 2.45 6.70
C LYS A 76 9.39 2.60 6.29
N VAL A 77 8.79 3.73 6.63
CA VAL A 77 7.43 4.07 6.21
C VAL A 77 7.51 5.07 5.08
N CYS A 78 6.81 4.77 3.99
CA CYS A 78 6.73 5.65 2.84
C CYS A 78 5.27 6.04 2.63
N GLU A 79 5.03 7.30 2.31
CA GLU A 79 3.71 7.76 1.85
C GLU A 79 3.28 7.00 0.59
N LEU A 80 1.97 6.90 0.35
CA LEU A 80 1.41 6.15 -0.78
C LEU A 80 1.90 6.74 -2.10
N GLY A 81 2.90 6.08 -2.68
CA GLY A 81 3.37 6.30 -4.04
C GLY A 81 2.82 5.24 -4.99
N LEU A 82 2.83 5.54 -6.29
CA LEU A 82 2.40 4.66 -7.39
C LEU A 82 2.93 3.20 -7.31
N LEU A 83 4.05 2.97 -6.61
CA LEU A 83 4.75 1.69 -6.53
C LEU A 83 4.80 1.05 -5.13
N ASN A 84 4.25 1.67 -4.08
CA ASN A 84 4.39 1.13 -2.72
C ASN A 84 3.08 0.51 -2.19
N TYR A 85 2.73 -0.65 -2.75
CA TYR A 85 1.50 -1.40 -2.46
C TYR A 85 1.56 -2.24 -1.18
N LYS A 86 2.75 -2.38 -0.55
CA LYS A 86 2.99 -3.21 0.64
C LYS A 86 2.89 -2.43 1.96
N ALA A 87 2.50 -1.15 1.93
CA ALA A 87 2.37 -0.34 3.14
C ALA A 87 1.03 -0.64 3.84
N ASN A 88 1.08 -1.30 4.99
CA ASN A 88 -0.09 -1.57 5.85
C ASN A 88 -0.60 -0.29 6.55
N TYR A 89 0.26 0.73 6.73
CA TYR A 89 -0.10 2.03 7.31
C TYR A 89 0.33 3.15 6.38
N VAL A 90 -0.59 4.08 6.14
CA VAL A 90 -0.48 5.07 5.06
C VAL A 90 -0.63 6.46 5.65
N PHE A 91 0.46 7.24 5.61
CA PHE A 91 0.44 8.67 5.85
C PHE A 91 0.01 9.43 4.59
N TYR A 92 -0.74 10.52 4.78
CA TYR A 92 -1.17 11.41 3.70
C TYR A 92 -0.09 12.44 3.40
N ALA A 93 0.40 12.45 2.16
CA ALA A 93 1.21 13.55 1.65
C ALA A 93 0.33 14.81 1.47
N PHE A 94 0.48 15.75 2.40
CA PHE A 94 0.19 17.17 2.17
C PHE A 94 1.43 17.76 1.48
N GLU A 95 1.25 18.18 0.23
CA GLU A 95 2.23 18.88 -0.61
C GLU A 95 3.32 18.07 -1.37
N SER A 96 3.82 18.74 -2.40
CA SER A 96 4.37 18.31 -3.70
C SER A 96 5.76 17.65 -3.70
N LYS A 97 6.18 16.99 -2.62
CA LYS A 97 7.54 16.41 -2.56
C LYS A 97 7.59 14.96 -3.09
N LYS A 98 8.64 14.67 -3.88
CA LYS A 98 9.01 13.30 -4.32
C LYS A 98 9.13 12.40 -3.09
N TYR A 99 8.24 11.41 -2.98
CA TYR A 99 8.20 10.31 -2.01
C TYR A 99 8.96 10.56 -0.69
N LEU A 100 8.28 11.09 0.33
CA LEU A 100 8.83 11.14 1.69
C LEU A 100 8.75 9.75 2.34
N CYS A 101 9.81 8.98 2.19
CA CYS A 101 10.06 7.86 3.10
C CYS A 101 10.77 8.38 4.34
N HIS A 102 10.26 8.05 5.51
CA HIS A 102 10.91 8.33 6.78
C HIS A 102 11.07 7.03 7.57
N TYR A 103 12.02 7.03 8.50
CA TYR A 103 12.17 5.93 9.44
C TYR A 103 11.28 6.20 10.64
N ASP A 104 10.44 5.24 10.94
CA ASP A 104 9.56 5.24 12.10
C ASP A 104 10.17 4.36 13.18
N TYR A 105 10.41 4.95 14.35
CA TYR A 105 11.05 4.27 15.49
C TYR A 105 10.02 3.89 16.55
N TYR A 106 10.04 2.64 17.00
CA TYR A 106 9.13 2.14 18.01
C TYR A 106 9.84 1.21 18.99
N TRP A 107 9.36 1.17 20.23
CA TRP A 107 9.82 0.22 21.22
C TRP A 107 9.23 -1.16 20.93
N ALA A 108 10.04 -2.20 21.02
CA ALA A 108 9.58 -3.58 20.91
C ALA A 108 10.31 -4.47 21.91
N SER A 109 9.59 -5.47 22.42
CA SER A 109 10.21 -6.57 23.14
C SER A 109 10.85 -7.51 22.13
N VAL A 110 12.13 -7.83 22.33
CA VAL A 110 12.90 -8.70 21.45
C VAL A 110 13.29 -9.94 22.25
N LEU A 111 12.75 -11.07 21.82
CA LEU A 111 12.97 -12.39 22.41
C LEU A 111 13.83 -13.21 21.45
N LYS A 112 15.01 -13.65 21.90
CA LYS A 112 15.80 -14.64 21.16
C LYS A 112 15.28 -16.00 21.52
N VAL A 113 14.91 -16.78 20.51
CA VAL A 113 14.33 -18.09 20.69
C VAL A 113 15.09 -19.17 19.93
N GLU A 114 15.12 -20.35 20.52
CA GLU A 114 15.56 -21.58 19.89
C GLU A 114 14.33 -22.42 19.58
N TYR A 115 14.20 -22.89 18.33
CA TYR A 115 13.09 -23.73 17.92
C TYR A 115 13.59 -24.92 17.11
N ILE A 116 12.81 -25.99 17.10
CA ILE A 116 13.10 -27.18 16.31
C ILE A 116 12.38 -27.05 14.97
N ASP A 117 13.14 -27.09 13.88
CA ASP A 117 12.57 -27.06 12.52
C ASP A 117 12.00 -28.44 12.11
N HIS A 118 11.35 -28.47 10.94
CA HIS A 118 10.81 -29.72 10.37
C HIS A 118 11.91 -30.78 10.11
N SER A 119 13.15 -30.36 9.89
CA SER A 119 14.32 -31.24 9.76
C SER A 119 14.88 -31.72 11.11
N ARG A 120 14.17 -31.45 12.22
CA ARG A 120 14.56 -31.74 13.61
C ARG A 120 15.89 -31.11 14.04
N GLN A 121 16.27 -30.01 13.41
CA GLN A 121 17.44 -29.23 13.78
C GLN A 121 17.02 -28.05 14.64
N ALA A 122 17.80 -27.82 15.71
CA ALA A 122 17.65 -26.62 16.52
C ALA A 122 18.14 -25.40 15.73
N ARG A 123 17.28 -24.38 15.63
CA ARG A 123 17.57 -23.12 14.95
C ARG A 123 17.31 -21.94 15.87
N LEU A 124 18.12 -20.91 15.69
CA LEU A 124 17.97 -19.64 16.38
C LEU A 124 17.12 -18.68 15.55
N ALA A 125 16.20 -18.00 16.22
CA ALA A 125 15.40 -16.95 15.62
C ALA A 125 15.02 -15.87 16.63
N VAL A 126 14.35 -14.85 16.14
CA VAL A 126 13.90 -13.72 16.94
C VAL A 126 12.39 -13.61 16.86
N ALA A 127 11.75 -13.47 18.02
CA ALA A 127 10.36 -13.06 18.14
C ALA A 127 10.29 -11.62 18.63
N GLU A 128 9.44 -10.81 18.00
CA GLU A 128 9.29 -9.39 18.28
C GLU A 128 7.86 -9.11 18.75
N ALA A 129 7.71 -8.34 19.82
CA ALA A 129 6.40 -7.91 20.29
C ALA A 129 6.38 -6.37 20.32
N PRO A 130 5.72 -5.70 19.35
CA PRO A 130 4.88 -6.24 18.27
C PRO A 130 5.67 -6.87 17.10
N ASN A 131 5.07 -7.85 16.42
CA ASN A 131 5.67 -8.60 15.30
C ASN A 131 5.89 -7.75 14.04
N GLU A 132 5.12 -6.68 13.89
CA GLU A 132 5.18 -5.73 12.80
C GLU A 132 5.17 -4.31 13.35
N ALA A 133 5.67 -3.35 12.57
CA ALA A 133 5.67 -1.95 12.95
C ALA A 133 4.23 -1.44 13.13
N PRO A 134 3.81 -1.07 14.35
CA PRO A 134 2.44 -0.65 14.60
C PRO A 134 2.17 0.74 14.01
N SER A 135 0.90 1.06 13.78
CA SER A 135 0.48 2.43 13.45
C SER A 135 0.92 3.43 14.53
N SER A 136 1.04 4.71 14.18
CA SER A 136 1.40 5.78 15.12
C SER A 136 0.55 5.78 16.40
N ASN A 137 -0.74 5.46 16.27
CA ASN A 137 -1.70 5.48 17.38
C ASN A 137 -1.61 4.23 18.27
N CYS A 138 -0.90 3.21 17.81
CA CYS A 138 -0.76 1.93 18.49
C CYS A 138 0.67 1.60 18.87
N ARG A 139 1.55 2.61 18.80
CA ARG A 139 2.94 2.45 19.15
C ARG A 139 3.05 2.23 20.66
N PRO A 140 3.61 1.09 21.11
CA PRO A 140 3.82 0.87 22.53
C PRO A 140 4.88 1.83 23.04
N ASN A 141 4.67 2.32 24.27
CA ASN A 141 5.72 3.02 25.00
C ASN A 141 6.73 2.00 25.56
N PHE A 142 7.85 2.50 26.10
CA PHE A 142 8.89 1.65 26.69
C PHE A 142 8.33 0.73 27.77
N GLY A 143 7.45 1.24 28.65
CA GLY A 143 6.86 0.46 29.74
C GLY A 143 6.01 -0.70 29.24
N ALA A 144 5.21 -0.49 28.18
CA ALA A 144 4.41 -1.54 27.54
C ALA A 144 5.30 -2.61 26.90
N ALA A 145 6.37 -2.21 26.21
CA ALA A 145 7.37 -3.13 25.68
C ALA A 145 8.13 -3.88 26.81
N TRP A 146 8.37 -3.24 27.95
CA TRP A 146 8.98 -3.87 29.11
C TRP A 146 8.06 -4.90 29.76
N MET A 147 6.79 -4.56 29.98
CA MET A 147 5.79 -5.49 30.50
C MET A 147 5.61 -6.70 29.57
N ALA A 148 5.64 -6.45 28.26
CA ALA A 148 5.55 -7.51 27.28
C ALA A 148 6.76 -8.47 27.34
N LYS A 149 7.96 -7.92 27.56
CA LYS A 149 9.18 -8.70 27.81
C LYS A 149 9.06 -9.53 29.10
N ASP A 150 8.58 -8.93 30.20
CA ASP A 150 8.50 -9.59 31.52
C ASP A 150 7.46 -10.71 31.59
N LYS A 151 6.47 -10.74 30.68
CA LYS A 151 5.52 -11.85 30.56
C LYS A 151 6.19 -13.17 30.18
N PHE A 152 7.33 -13.10 29.49
CA PHE A 152 8.06 -14.26 29.01
C PHE A 152 9.27 -14.57 29.89
N LYS A 153 9.30 -15.77 30.44
CA LYS A 153 10.43 -16.23 31.24
C LYS A 153 11.50 -16.86 30.36
N VAL A 154 12.74 -16.51 30.67
CA VAL A 154 13.92 -17.12 30.03
C VAL A 154 13.99 -18.59 30.43
N ASN A 155 14.43 -19.44 29.52
CA ASN A 155 14.57 -20.89 29.67
C ASN A 155 13.24 -21.67 29.75
N GLU A 156 12.11 -21.02 29.45
CA GLU A 156 10.81 -21.69 29.27
C GLU A 156 10.47 -21.91 27.79
N MET A 157 9.60 -22.90 27.54
CA MET A 157 9.11 -23.28 26.22
C MET A 157 7.72 -22.68 25.98
N TYR A 158 7.51 -22.10 24.80
CA TYR A 158 6.24 -21.50 24.39
C TYR A 158 5.83 -22.01 23.00
N GLU A 159 4.52 -22.05 22.74
CA GLU A 159 3.99 -22.35 21.41
C GLU A 159 4.31 -21.21 20.45
N CYS A 160 4.83 -21.56 19.28
CA CYS A 160 5.28 -20.59 18.30
C CYS A 160 5.08 -21.09 16.87
N TRP A 161 5.05 -20.15 15.92
CA TRP A 161 4.88 -20.42 14.50
C TRP A 161 6.07 -19.85 13.73
N TYR A 162 6.80 -20.71 13.05
CA TYR A 162 7.93 -20.31 12.20
C TYR A 162 7.56 -20.40 10.72
N SER A 163 8.18 -19.53 9.92
CA SER A 163 8.06 -19.54 8.47
C SER A 163 9.37 -19.98 7.84
N LEU A 164 9.29 -20.81 6.79
CA LEU A 164 10.49 -21.24 6.06
C LEU A 164 11.20 -20.05 5.40
N GLY A 165 12.52 -19.97 5.58
CA GLY A 165 13.34 -18.91 4.98
C GLY A 165 13.32 -17.56 5.70
N ILE A 166 12.59 -17.44 6.82
CA ILE A 166 12.52 -16.22 7.63
C ILE A 166 13.04 -16.52 9.03
N SER A 167 14.04 -15.78 9.50
CA SER A 167 14.61 -15.95 10.85
C SER A 167 13.78 -15.25 11.95
N LYS A 168 12.48 -15.07 11.71
CA LYS A 168 11.52 -14.49 12.64
C LYS A 168 10.47 -15.53 12.97
N VAL A 169 10.08 -15.59 14.24
CA VAL A 169 9.08 -16.53 14.72
C VAL A 169 7.99 -15.74 15.42
N ASN A 170 6.74 -16.11 15.15
CA ASN A 170 5.60 -15.54 15.86
C ASN A 170 5.34 -16.37 17.12
N ILE A 171 5.30 -15.73 18.28
CA ILE A 171 4.89 -16.36 19.54
C ILE A 171 3.50 -15.83 19.86
N ASN A 172 2.60 -16.69 20.33
CA ASN A 172 1.25 -16.24 20.66
C ASN A 172 1.31 -15.19 21.77
N LEU A 173 0.94 -13.96 21.42
CA LEU A 173 1.00 -12.77 22.27
C LEU A 173 -0.41 -12.31 22.65
N ASP A 174 -1.36 -13.24 22.72
CA ASP A 174 -2.78 -12.96 23.04
C ASP A 174 -2.91 -11.96 24.19
N GLY A 175 -3.58 -10.84 23.88
CA GLY A 175 -3.94 -9.77 24.81
C GLY A 175 -2.82 -8.83 25.27
N LEU A 176 -1.61 -8.90 24.70
CA LEU A 176 -0.51 -8.02 25.13
C LEU A 176 -0.51 -6.65 24.41
N PHE A 177 -1.02 -6.65 23.19
CA PHE A 177 -1.22 -5.44 22.38
C PHE A 177 -2.58 -5.54 21.68
N ASP A 178 -3.65 -5.11 22.37
CA ASP A 178 -5.01 -5.05 21.83
C ASP A 178 -5.21 -4.01 20.72
N CYS A 179 -4.12 -3.48 20.15
CA CYS A 179 -4.27 -2.73 18.92
C CYS A 179 -4.42 -3.68 17.75
N GLN A 180 -5.68 -3.97 17.43
CA GLN A 180 -6.02 -4.33 16.07
C GLN A 180 -5.66 -3.14 15.19
N ALA A 181 -4.55 -3.27 14.46
CA ALA A 181 -4.27 -2.45 13.31
C ALA A 181 -5.58 -2.33 12.52
N LYS A 182 -6.18 -1.13 12.47
CA LYS A 182 -7.44 -0.96 11.77
C LYS A 182 -7.16 -1.27 10.30
N GLU A 183 -7.44 -2.51 9.89
CA GLU A 183 -7.30 -2.91 8.50
C GLU A 183 -8.13 -1.91 7.72
N LEU A 184 -7.46 -1.15 6.85
CA LEU A 184 -8.17 -0.16 6.07
C LEU A 184 -9.21 -0.90 5.24
N SER A 185 -10.48 -0.53 5.41
CA SER A 185 -11.56 -1.13 4.65
C SER A 185 -11.27 -1.03 3.17
N THR A 186 -11.73 -2.00 2.38
CA THR A 186 -11.55 -2.01 0.93
C THR A 186 -12.03 -0.69 0.29
N VAL A 187 -13.08 -0.08 0.86
CA VAL A 187 -13.60 1.23 0.48
C VAL A 187 -12.59 2.35 0.72
N GLU A 188 -11.92 2.35 1.88
CA GLU A 188 -10.90 3.35 2.21
C GLU A 188 -9.63 3.17 1.37
N LYS A 189 -9.24 1.92 1.07
CA LYS A 189 -8.16 1.63 0.10
C LYS A 189 -8.51 2.16 -1.29
N LEU A 190 -9.70 1.86 -1.80
CA LEU A 190 -10.20 2.35 -3.10
C LEU A 190 -10.26 3.88 -3.16
N ARG A 191 -10.75 4.53 -2.09
CA ARG A 191 -10.77 5.99 -1.96
C ARG A 191 -9.36 6.59 -2.01
N ARG A 192 -8.39 5.95 -1.38
CA ARG A 192 -6.99 6.41 -1.38
C ARG A 192 -6.35 6.24 -2.76
N TYR A 193 -6.60 5.13 -3.44
CA TYR A 193 -6.16 4.94 -4.83
C TYR A 193 -6.79 5.95 -5.79
N SER A 194 -8.07 6.28 -5.64
CA SER A 194 -8.74 7.27 -6.51
C SER A 194 -8.15 8.68 -6.33
N ILE A 195 -7.75 9.08 -5.12
CA ILE A 195 -7.05 10.34 -4.87
C ILE A 195 -5.70 10.38 -5.59
N VAL A 196 -4.93 9.29 -5.54
CA VAL A 196 -3.63 9.21 -6.25
C VAL A 196 -3.84 9.25 -7.77
N PHE A 197 -4.79 8.47 -8.28
CA PHE A 197 -5.13 8.44 -9.70
C PHE A 197 -5.58 9.81 -10.23
N THR A 198 -6.44 10.52 -9.50
CA THR A 198 -6.87 11.88 -9.87
C THR A 198 -5.74 12.90 -9.82
N ARG A 199 -4.80 12.79 -8.87
CA ARG A 199 -3.58 13.64 -8.85
C ARG A 199 -2.70 13.41 -10.08
N ILE A 200 -2.53 12.16 -10.52
CA ILE A 200 -1.76 11.82 -11.73
C ILE A 200 -2.46 12.35 -12.98
N LEU A 201 -3.77 12.19 -13.09
CA LEU A 201 -4.52 12.75 -14.20
C LEU A 201 -4.40 14.28 -14.25
N LYS A 202 -4.51 14.95 -13.09
CA LYS A 202 -4.30 16.40 -12.99
C LYS A 202 -2.89 16.82 -13.38
N SER A 203 -1.84 16.11 -12.94
CA SER A 203 -0.47 16.45 -13.30
C SER A 203 -0.22 16.28 -14.80
N TRP A 204 -0.75 15.23 -15.43
CA TRP A 204 -0.71 15.04 -16.89
C TRP A 204 -1.49 16.12 -17.65
N PHE A 205 -2.62 16.58 -17.11
CA PHE A 205 -3.41 17.65 -17.72
C PHE A 205 -2.71 19.02 -17.59
N MET A 206 -2.06 19.27 -16.45
CA MET A 206 -1.30 20.50 -16.20
C MET A 206 0.03 20.53 -16.98
N ALA A 207 0.72 19.39 -17.13
CA ALA A 207 1.91 19.27 -17.97
C ALA A 207 1.61 19.60 -19.44
N ARG A 208 0.40 19.27 -19.93
CA ARG A 208 -0.07 19.67 -21.26
C ARG A 208 -0.35 21.17 -21.41
N ARG A 209 -0.59 21.91 -20.32
CA ARG A 209 -0.76 23.38 -20.39
C ARG A 209 0.58 24.12 -20.46
N GLN A 210 1.65 23.60 -19.86
CA GLN A 210 2.97 24.23 -19.94
C GLN A 210 3.65 24.06 -21.31
N LEU A 211 3.26 23.06 -22.11
CA LEU A 211 3.69 22.91 -23.51
C LEU A 211 2.89 23.77 -24.50
N GLY A 212 1.85 24.49 -24.06
CA GLY A 212 1.02 25.37 -24.90
C GLY A 212 1.20 26.87 -24.64
N TYR A 213 2.12 27.25 -23.76
CA TYR A 213 2.45 28.66 -23.44
C TYR A 213 3.95 28.90 -23.69
N GLY A 214 4.41 28.50 -24.87
CA GLY A 214 5.81 28.64 -25.31
C GLY A 214 5.97 28.98 -26.79
N ASP A 215 4.90 29.37 -27.49
CA ASP A 215 4.96 30.02 -28.80
C ASP A 215 4.46 31.45 -28.62
N GLY A 216 5.38 32.34 -28.26
CA GLY A 216 5.06 33.72 -27.92
C GLY A 216 6.30 34.53 -27.53
N MET A 217 7.40 34.37 -28.27
CA MET A 217 8.41 35.42 -28.45
C MET A 217 9.25 35.13 -29.69
#